data_AF-A0A2P7BF16-F1
#
_entry.id   AF-A0A2P7BF16-F1
#
_cell.length_a   1.000
_cell.length_b   1.000
_cell.length_c   1.000
_cell.angle_alpha   90.00
_cell.angle_beta   90.00
_cell.angle_gamma   90.00
#
_symmetry.space_group_name_H-M   'P 1'
#
loop_
_entity.id
_entity.type
_entity.pdbx_description
1 polymer ?
#
loop_
_entity_poly.entity_id
_entity_poly.type
_entity_poly.pdbx_seq_one_letter_code
_entity_poly.pdbx_strand_id
1 'polypeptide(L)'
;MIPDPASANPLAANLMQTRTDMQRALIDLFNPLLPHFSTGNARVRLDAAAGHFDRAAADLEGFARPLWGLAPLGAGGGTFAHWDRYAQGVANGTDPAHPEYWGTVKGRDQRMVELAALGFALALVPEKLWDPLNARARDNLVNYLLDARQFDYADNNWKFFRILVDIALERLGIKYDRSLTKSYLAELDEFYIADGWYRDGNVRRVDHYIPFAMHFYGLIYSRLVEDDHAKRYRDRAIAFAQDFRHWFAQDGATIAFGRSLTYRFACAGFWSALAFADLEALPWGEIKSLCLRHLRWWADKPMTHRDGVLSIGYGYPNLLMSENYNSAGSPYWAFKAFLPLAVSKDHPFWTTPETVPETPAVTLALRHPGMVIMPCKGDVVALSSGQENLQMRFGSEKYAKFAYSSRYGFSVESDERAFGGGAFDSMLAFSDDGIHYRVRETNQEAKLAGKVLLAKWSPWPDVVVETWLLPCAPWHIRVHRITTPRPLQTAEGGFAIARRDLDADLLSSGTGTAHAVGADDFSGICDLGSSVARTGVVQKAPPNTNLMVAKTLVPQLRATIPMGETILRCAVVALRDTGAVSDTWLMPPGAPDLDVLLAMKAGGATVSAMDAPGHKP
;
A
#
# COMPACT_ATOMS: atom_id res chain seq x y z
N MET A 1 -18.22 4.75 -30.92
CA MET A 1 -17.34 5.15 -29.81
C MET A 1 -17.55 4.13 -28.70
N ILE A 2 -16.49 3.46 -28.24
CA ILE A 2 -16.58 2.49 -27.14
C ILE A 2 -16.34 3.28 -25.84
N PRO A 3 -17.23 3.23 -24.82
CA PRO A 3 -17.02 3.95 -23.57
C PRO A 3 -15.78 3.47 -22.83
N ASP A 4 -14.93 4.40 -22.41
CA ASP A 4 -13.77 4.11 -21.55
C ASP A 4 -14.23 4.00 -20.09
N PRO A 5 -14.04 2.85 -19.40
CA PRO A 5 -14.38 2.72 -17.97
C PRO A 5 -13.72 3.77 -17.06
N ALA A 6 -12.56 4.33 -17.43
CA ALA A 6 -11.92 5.39 -16.67
C ALA A 6 -12.75 6.69 -16.64
N SER A 7 -13.66 6.89 -17.61
CA SER A 7 -14.55 8.06 -17.61
C SER A 7 -15.56 8.10 -16.45
N ALA A 8 -15.80 6.97 -15.78
CA ALA A 8 -16.62 6.92 -14.57
C ALA A 8 -15.86 7.34 -13.30
N ASN A 9 -14.55 7.59 -13.39
CA ASN A 9 -13.75 8.09 -12.28
C ASN A 9 -14.07 9.58 -12.04
N PRO A 10 -14.58 9.98 -10.85
CA PRO A 10 -14.89 11.38 -10.58
C PRO A 10 -13.70 12.33 -10.70
N LEU A 11 -12.47 11.81 -10.72
CA LEU A 11 -11.26 12.60 -10.87
C LEU A 11 -10.86 12.86 -12.33
N ALA A 12 -11.43 12.15 -13.32
CA ALA A 12 -10.92 12.12 -14.69
C ALA A 12 -10.83 13.49 -15.39
N ALA A 13 -11.74 14.41 -15.08
CA ALA A 13 -11.75 15.76 -15.65
C ALA A 13 -10.98 16.80 -14.80
N ASN A 14 -10.37 16.39 -13.69
CA ASN A 14 -9.77 17.29 -12.72
C ASN A 14 -8.25 17.42 -12.92
N LEU A 15 -7.76 18.63 -13.19
CA LEU A 15 -6.33 18.90 -13.40
C LEU A 15 -5.47 18.75 -12.13
N MET A 16 -6.06 18.85 -10.93
CA MET A 16 -5.38 18.75 -9.64
C MET A 16 -4.14 19.64 -9.49
N GLN A 17 -4.23 20.94 -9.81
CA GLN A 17 -3.09 21.88 -9.71
C GLN A 17 -3.21 22.82 -8.52
N THR A 18 -4.45 23.18 -8.17
CA THR A 18 -4.74 24.22 -7.18
C THR A 18 -5.47 23.65 -5.97
N ARG A 19 -5.56 24.47 -4.91
CA ARG A 19 -6.41 24.18 -3.75
C ARG A 19 -7.86 23.95 -4.17
N THR A 20 -8.39 24.78 -5.06
CA THR A 20 -9.76 24.66 -5.59
C THR A 20 -9.97 23.35 -6.35
N ASP A 21 -8.99 22.92 -7.14
CA ASP A 21 -9.05 21.63 -7.83
C ASP A 21 -9.13 20.47 -6.84
N MET A 22 -8.35 20.51 -5.76
CA MET A 22 -8.39 19.50 -4.69
C MET A 22 -9.72 19.54 -3.90
N GLN A 23 -10.31 20.71 -3.68
CA GLN A 23 -11.65 20.83 -3.08
C GLN A 23 -12.71 20.19 -3.99
N ARG A 24 -12.69 20.50 -5.29
CA ARG A 24 -13.59 19.89 -6.27
C ARG A 24 -13.42 18.37 -6.30
N ALA A 25 -12.18 17.88 -6.32
CA ALA A 25 -11.88 16.45 -6.32
C ALA A 25 -12.49 15.69 -5.13
N LEU A 26 -12.36 16.25 -3.94
CA LEU A 26 -12.94 15.69 -2.72
C LEU A 26 -14.47 15.59 -2.83
N ILE A 27 -15.11 16.66 -3.31
CA ILE A 27 -16.57 16.70 -3.49
C ILE A 27 -17.03 15.73 -4.57
N ASP A 28 -16.33 15.68 -5.71
CA ASP A 28 -16.66 14.77 -6.81
C ASP A 28 -16.51 13.30 -6.41
N LEU A 29 -15.52 12.96 -5.58
CA LEU A 29 -15.39 11.61 -5.00
C LEU A 29 -16.45 11.31 -3.92
N PHE A 30 -16.93 12.32 -3.21
CA PHE A 30 -17.94 12.14 -2.18
C PHE A 30 -19.35 12.01 -2.77
N ASN A 31 -19.68 12.77 -3.81
CA ASN A 31 -21.04 12.85 -4.38
C ASN A 31 -21.65 11.49 -4.74
N PRO A 32 -20.91 10.51 -5.29
CA PRO A 32 -21.41 9.15 -5.53
C PRO A 32 -21.94 8.44 -4.27
N LEU A 33 -21.56 8.84 -3.07
CA LEU A 33 -22.08 8.27 -1.81
C LEU A 33 -23.48 8.76 -1.46
N LEU A 34 -23.90 9.93 -1.94
CA LEU A 34 -25.15 10.59 -1.53
C LEU A 34 -26.41 9.73 -1.71
N PRO A 35 -26.60 9.00 -2.83
CA PRO A 35 -27.75 8.12 -3.00
C PRO A 35 -27.79 6.92 -2.04
N HIS A 36 -26.67 6.64 -1.36
CA HIS A 36 -26.48 5.46 -0.51
C HIS A 36 -26.59 5.75 0.98
N PHE A 37 -26.81 7.02 1.37
CA PHE A 37 -27.14 7.37 2.75
C PHE A 37 -28.49 6.78 3.15
N SER A 38 -28.54 6.21 4.35
CA SER A 38 -29.78 5.76 4.98
C SER A 38 -30.72 6.93 5.28
N THR A 39 -32.00 6.64 5.51
CA THR A 39 -33.03 7.66 5.77
C THR A 39 -32.68 8.58 6.95
N GLY A 40 -32.11 8.02 8.02
CA GLY A 40 -31.62 8.76 9.18
C GLY A 40 -30.18 9.28 9.03
N ASN A 41 -29.57 9.16 7.85
CA ASN A 41 -28.20 9.57 7.51
C ASN A 41 -27.08 8.94 8.36
N ALA A 42 -27.35 7.93 9.19
CA ALA A 42 -26.33 7.33 10.05
C ALA A 42 -25.49 6.26 9.34
N ARG A 43 -25.93 5.74 8.19
CA ARG A 43 -25.30 4.60 7.52
C ARG A 43 -25.16 4.88 6.03
N VAL A 44 -24.07 4.43 5.42
CA VAL A 44 -23.85 4.53 3.96
C VAL A 44 -23.57 3.15 3.41
N ARG A 45 -24.55 2.58 2.69
CA ARG A 45 -24.46 1.19 2.16
C ARG A 45 -24.21 1.19 0.66
N LEU A 46 -23.03 0.73 0.28
CA LEU A 46 -22.55 0.84 -1.10
C LEU A 46 -22.81 -0.42 -1.94
N ASP A 47 -22.48 -1.61 -1.44
CA ASP A 47 -22.72 -2.85 -2.16
C ASP A 47 -22.94 -4.07 -1.23
N ALA A 48 -22.94 -5.27 -1.82
CA ALA A 48 -23.10 -6.54 -1.12
C ALA A 48 -21.80 -7.11 -0.52
N ALA A 49 -20.62 -6.65 -0.94
CA ALA A 49 -19.33 -7.08 -0.40
C ALA A 49 -19.26 -6.84 1.10
N ALA A 50 -18.44 -7.63 1.79
CA ALA A 50 -18.37 -7.63 3.25
C ALA A 50 -16.95 -7.88 3.73
N GLY A 51 -16.62 -7.26 4.86
CA GLY A 51 -15.51 -7.70 5.71
C GLY A 51 -15.98 -8.76 6.71
N HIS A 52 -15.06 -9.24 7.56
CA HIS A 52 -15.35 -10.22 8.61
C HIS A 52 -16.20 -9.67 9.78
N PHE A 53 -16.58 -8.40 9.76
CA PHE A 53 -17.42 -7.72 10.75
C PHE A 53 -18.85 -7.51 10.24
N ASP A 54 -19.76 -7.11 11.12
CA ASP A 54 -21.18 -6.96 10.77
C ASP A 54 -21.46 -5.81 9.80
N ARG A 55 -22.65 -5.84 9.19
CA ARG A 55 -23.06 -4.86 8.17
C ARG A 55 -23.16 -3.43 8.71
N ALA A 56 -23.54 -3.23 9.97
CA ALA A 56 -23.65 -1.87 10.51
C ALA A 56 -22.28 -1.21 10.67
N ALA A 57 -21.26 -1.97 11.06
CA ALA A 57 -19.87 -1.51 11.04
C ALA A 57 -19.38 -1.21 9.61
N ALA A 58 -19.72 -2.05 8.62
CA ALA A 58 -19.41 -1.79 7.21
C ALA A 58 -20.06 -0.52 6.68
N ASP A 59 -21.35 -0.31 6.98
CA ASP A 59 -22.08 0.88 6.56
C ASP A 59 -21.56 2.15 7.28
N LEU A 60 -21.00 2.00 8.49
CA LEU A 60 -20.31 3.08 9.22
C LEU A 60 -18.99 3.47 8.54
N GLU A 61 -18.26 2.54 7.90
CA GLU A 61 -17.07 2.90 7.12
C GLU A 61 -17.42 3.93 6.02
N GLY A 62 -18.50 3.69 5.29
CA GLY A 62 -18.97 4.58 4.22
C GLY A 62 -19.40 5.95 4.74
N PHE A 63 -19.92 6.01 5.98
CA PHE A 63 -20.27 7.26 6.65
C PHE A 63 -19.01 8.01 7.14
N ALA A 64 -18.14 7.32 7.89
CA ALA A 64 -17.06 7.94 8.66
C ALA A 64 -15.80 8.23 7.84
N ARG A 65 -15.38 7.35 6.93
CA ARG A 65 -14.10 7.50 6.22
C ARG A 65 -13.99 8.75 5.35
N PRO A 66 -15.07 9.26 4.72
CA PRO A 66 -15.01 10.56 4.04
C PRO A 66 -14.64 11.74 4.95
N LEU A 67 -14.84 11.63 6.28
CA LEU A 67 -14.46 12.68 7.22
C LEU A 67 -12.95 12.99 7.21
N TRP A 68 -12.10 12.04 6.78
CA TRP A 68 -10.66 12.30 6.60
C TRP A 68 -10.35 13.41 5.61
N GLY A 69 -11.25 13.69 4.65
CA GLY A 69 -11.13 14.82 3.72
C GLY A 69 -12.11 15.95 4.02
N LEU A 70 -13.34 15.63 4.46
CA LEU A 70 -14.38 16.62 4.72
C LEU A 70 -14.07 17.50 5.93
N ALA A 71 -13.53 16.95 7.02
CA ALA A 71 -13.16 17.76 8.19
C ALA A 71 -12.02 18.76 7.87
N PRO A 72 -10.94 18.35 7.17
CA PRO A 72 -9.95 19.30 6.65
C PRO A 72 -10.53 20.38 5.75
N LEU A 73 -11.43 20.02 4.83
CA LEU A 73 -12.14 21.01 3.99
C LEU A 73 -12.85 22.05 4.84
N GLY A 74 -13.60 21.62 5.87
CA GLY A 74 -14.33 22.52 6.77
C GLY A 74 -13.40 23.44 7.57
N ALA A 75 -12.35 22.89 8.19
CA ALA A 75 -11.41 23.69 8.99
C ALA A 75 -10.61 24.70 8.16
N GLY A 76 -10.34 24.40 6.88
CA GLY A 76 -9.75 25.34 5.94
C GLY A 76 -10.73 26.39 5.40
N GLY A 77 -11.98 26.45 5.89
CA GLY A 77 -13.00 27.39 5.43
C GLY A 77 -13.62 27.04 4.07
N GLY A 78 -13.50 25.79 3.63
CA GLY A 78 -14.20 25.29 2.45
C GLY A 78 -15.67 24.98 2.73
N THR A 79 -16.49 25.00 1.67
CA THR A 79 -17.93 24.74 1.77
C THR A 79 -18.23 23.27 1.50
N PHE A 80 -19.07 22.67 2.35
CA PHE A 80 -19.67 21.36 2.13
C PHE A 80 -21.16 21.44 2.50
N ALA A 81 -22.02 21.07 1.56
CA ALA A 81 -23.47 21.32 1.68
C ALA A 81 -24.19 20.35 2.62
N HIS A 82 -23.55 19.25 3.03
CA HIS A 82 -24.21 18.13 3.71
C HIS A 82 -23.76 17.93 5.16
N TRP A 83 -23.28 18.99 5.82
CA TRP A 83 -22.93 18.93 7.25
C TRP A 83 -24.13 18.59 8.14
N ASP A 84 -25.33 19.03 7.76
CA ASP A 84 -26.60 18.70 8.42
C ASP A 84 -26.87 17.19 8.42
N ARG A 85 -26.63 16.50 7.29
CA ARG A 85 -26.75 15.05 7.19
C ARG A 85 -25.77 14.33 8.11
N TYR A 86 -24.54 14.82 8.19
CA TYR A 86 -23.53 14.26 9.08
C TYR A 86 -23.89 14.45 10.56
N ALA A 87 -24.32 15.65 10.97
CA ALA A 87 -24.77 15.88 12.35
C ALA A 87 -25.99 15.00 12.71
N GLN A 88 -26.97 14.90 11.81
CA GLN A 88 -28.12 14.00 11.98
C GLN A 88 -27.69 12.52 12.06
N GLY A 89 -26.74 12.11 11.21
CA GLY A 89 -26.19 10.77 11.19
C GLY A 89 -25.43 10.41 12.48
N VAL A 90 -24.68 11.34 13.05
CA VAL A 90 -24.04 11.18 14.36
C VAL A 90 -25.09 11.04 15.46
N ALA A 91 -26.12 11.90 15.48
CA ALA A 91 -27.20 11.82 16.46
C ALA A 91 -27.93 10.47 16.43
N ASN A 92 -28.27 10.00 15.23
CA ASN A 92 -29.04 8.77 15.01
C ASN A 92 -28.17 7.51 15.16
N GLY A 93 -26.91 7.57 14.73
CA GLY A 93 -25.97 6.46 14.79
C GLY A 93 -25.48 6.14 16.20
N THR A 94 -25.51 7.12 17.09
CA THR A 94 -25.14 6.95 18.50
C THR A 94 -26.34 6.74 19.44
N ASP A 95 -27.58 6.86 18.96
CA ASP A 95 -28.80 6.65 19.76
C ASP A 95 -29.21 5.17 19.79
N PRO A 96 -29.11 4.47 20.94
CA PRO A 96 -29.45 3.04 21.04
C PRO A 96 -30.92 2.71 20.73
N ALA A 97 -31.81 3.71 20.81
CA ALA A 97 -33.22 3.56 20.49
C ALA A 97 -33.55 3.77 19.00
N HIS A 98 -32.60 4.26 18.20
CA HIS A 98 -32.82 4.55 16.79
C HIS A 98 -32.57 3.30 15.92
N PRO A 99 -33.40 3.01 14.89
CA PRO A 99 -33.20 1.83 14.02
C PRO A 99 -31.85 1.76 13.31
N GLU A 100 -31.21 2.92 13.12
CA GLU A 100 -29.90 3.03 12.46
C GLU A 100 -28.71 3.06 13.43
N TYR A 101 -28.93 2.86 14.72
CA TYR A 101 -27.88 2.77 15.75
C TYR A 101 -26.71 1.92 15.26
N TRP A 102 -25.48 2.40 15.41
CA TRP A 102 -24.32 1.68 14.90
C TRP A 102 -24.09 0.35 15.60
N GLY A 103 -24.69 0.14 16.77
CA GLY A 103 -24.50 -1.06 17.58
C GLY A 103 -23.46 -0.84 18.67
N THR A 104 -23.56 -1.61 19.75
CA THR A 104 -22.63 -1.51 20.87
C THR A 104 -21.25 -2.05 20.47
N VAL A 105 -20.20 -1.32 20.84
CA VAL A 105 -18.81 -1.74 20.64
C VAL A 105 -18.52 -2.96 21.51
N LYS A 106 -17.88 -4.00 20.96
CA LYS A 106 -17.54 -5.22 21.72
C LYS A 106 -16.10 -5.68 21.47
N GLY A 107 -15.30 -5.75 22.54
CA GLY A 107 -13.91 -6.22 22.44
C GLY A 107 -13.13 -5.39 21.43
N ARG A 108 -12.33 -6.02 20.56
CA ARG A 108 -11.71 -5.34 19.40
C ARG A 108 -12.72 -5.29 18.26
N ASP A 109 -13.30 -4.12 18.02
CA ASP A 109 -14.42 -3.93 17.09
C ASP A 109 -14.04 -2.98 15.94
N GLN A 110 -14.54 -3.26 14.73
CA GLN A 110 -14.34 -2.38 13.56
C GLN A 110 -14.87 -0.97 13.79
N ARG A 111 -15.93 -0.79 14.60
CA ARG A 111 -16.46 0.53 14.96
C ARG A 111 -15.42 1.45 15.57
N MET A 112 -14.48 0.90 16.34
CA MET A 112 -13.39 1.68 16.95
C MET A 112 -12.46 2.32 15.93
N VAL A 113 -12.30 1.67 14.77
CA VAL A 113 -11.51 2.17 13.65
C VAL A 113 -12.19 3.40 13.05
N GLU A 114 -13.51 3.33 12.84
CA GLU A 114 -14.28 4.42 12.25
C GLU A 114 -14.44 5.61 13.21
N LEU A 115 -14.47 5.33 14.52
CA LEU A 115 -14.47 6.36 15.55
C LEU A 115 -13.21 7.23 15.52
N ALA A 116 -12.09 6.77 14.95
CA ALA A 116 -10.91 7.61 14.74
C ALA A 116 -11.21 8.79 13.80
N ALA A 117 -11.94 8.54 12.70
CA ALA A 117 -12.33 9.57 11.75
C ALA A 117 -13.32 10.55 12.36
N LEU A 118 -14.29 10.04 13.14
CA LEU A 118 -15.23 10.87 13.89
C LEU A 118 -14.55 11.71 14.96
N GLY A 119 -13.63 11.13 15.75
CA GLY A 119 -12.84 11.84 16.75
C GLY A 119 -11.99 12.94 16.13
N PHE A 120 -11.29 12.63 15.03
CA PHE A 120 -10.54 13.63 14.26
C PHE A 120 -11.45 14.78 13.77
N ALA A 121 -12.62 14.48 13.22
CA ALA A 121 -13.55 15.50 12.74
C ALA A 121 -14.12 16.37 13.86
N LEU A 122 -14.51 15.76 15.00
CA LEU A 122 -14.98 16.48 16.18
C LEU A 122 -13.91 17.39 16.79
N ALA A 123 -12.64 16.97 16.74
CA ALA A 123 -11.52 17.77 17.20
C ALA A 123 -11.24 18.99 16.31
N LEU A 124 -11.59 18.91 15.03
CA LEU A 124 -11.20 19.88 13.99
C LEU A 124 -12.33 20.84 13.61
N VAL A 125 -13.57 20.37 13.53
CA VAL A 125 -14.76 21.15 13.12
C VAL A 125 -15.97 20.87 14.05
N PRO A 126 -15.84 21.07 15.38
CA PRO A 126 -16.93 20.82 16.33
C PRO A 126 -18.21 21.62 15.99
N GLU A 127 -18.07 22.80 15.39
CA GLU A 127 -19.20 23.64 14.98
C GLU A 127 -20.07 23.02 13.88
N LYS A 128 -19.57 22.01 13.17
CA LYS A 128 -20.30 21.29 12.13
C LYS A 128 -20.96 20.01 12.61
N LEU A 129 -20.38 19.35 13.62
CA LEU A 129 -20.79 18.00 14.05
C LEU A 129 -21.33 17.94 15.48
N TRP A 130 -20.82 18.78 16.39
CA TRP A 130 -21.17 18.78 17.81
C TRP A 130 -22.18 19.88 18.16
N ASP A 131 -21.92 21.12 17.73
CA ASP A 131 -22.78 22.26 18.06
C ASP A 131 -24.24 22.10 17.57
N PRO A 132 -24.52 21.52 16.39
CA PRO A 132 -25.89 21.28 15.94
C PRO A 132 -26.65 20.21 16.73
N LEU A 133 -25.97 19.39 17.54
CA LEU A 133 -26.60 18.33 18.31
C LEU A 133 -27.38 18.91 19.49
N ASN A 134 -28.57 18.36 19.75
CA ASN A 134 -29.31 18.64 20.98
C ASN A 134 -28.69 17.91 22.19
N ALA A 135 -29.16 18.24 23.41
CA ALA A 135 -28.62 17.66 24.64
C ALA A 135 -28.60 16.12 24.64
N ARG A 136 -29.71 15.47 24.24
CA ARG A 136 -29.79 14.01 24.17
C ARG A 136 -28.77 13.41 23.20
N ALA A 137 -28.63 14.00 22.01
CA ALA A 137 -27.68 13.52 21.01
C ALA A 137 -26.22 13.71 21.46
N ARG A 138 -25.91 14.81 22.16
CA ARG A 138 -24.61 15.05 22.78
C ARG A 138 -24.29 14.00 23.85
N ASP A 139 -25.25 13.71 24.73
CA ASP A 139 -25.10 12.69 25.76
C ASP A 139 -24.87 11.30 25.15
N ASN A 140 -25.66 10.94 24.13
CA ASN A 140 -25.51 9.67 23.41
C ASN A 140 -24.13 9.54 22.75
N LEU A 141 -23.66 10.57 22.06
CA LEU A 141 -22.34 10.58 21.43
C LEU A 141 -21.23 10.44 22.47
N VAL A 142 -21.27 11.22 23.56
CA VAL A 142 -20.27 11.15 24.63
C VAL A 142 -20.25 9.76 25.25
N ASN A 143 -21.41 9.20 25.56
CA ASN A 143 -21.52 7.85 26.11
C ASN A 143 -20.95 6.79 25.15
N TYR A 144 -21.25 6.90 23.85
CA TYR A 144 -20.74 5.99 22.83
C TYR A 144 -19.21 6.04 22.71
N LEU A 145 -18.62 7.24 22.70
CA LEU A 145 -17.17 7.42 22.66
C LEU A 145 -16.49 6.92 23.95
N LEU A 146 -17.08 7.18 25.11
CA LEU A 146 -16.56 6.72 26.40
C LEU A 146 -16.65 5.19 26.55
N ASP A 147 -17.73 4.57 26.07
CA ASP A 147 -17.92 3.12 26.06
C ASP A 147 -16.86 2.42 25.19
N ALA A 148 -16.66 2.91 23.96
CA ALA A 148 -15.64 2.36 23.06
C ALA A 148 -14.23 2.38 23.66
N ARG A 149 -13.91 3.36 24.50
CA ARG A 149 -12.59 3.52 25.13
C ARG A 149 -12.30 2.50 26.23
N GLN A 150 -13.29 1.78 26.73
CA GLN A 150 -13.11 0.81 27.82
C GLN A 150 -12.41 -0.47 27.36
N PHE A 151 -12.35 -0.70 26.05
CA PHE A 151 -11.81 -1.92 25.46
C PHE A 151 -10.39 -1.72 24.93
N ASP A 152 -9.66 -2.84 24.85
CA ASP A 152 -8.31 -2.85 24.29
C ASP A 152 -8.32 -2.65 22.78
N TYR A 153 -7.37 -1.86 22.29
CA TYR A 153 -7.10 -1.71 20.87
C TYR A 153 -6.03 -2.73 20.44
N ALA A 154 -5.95 -3.03 19.15
CA ALA A 154 -4.91 -3.93 18.66
C ALA A 154 -3.50 -3.36 18.88
N ASP A 155 -2.51 -4.22 19.10
CA ASP A 155 -1.09 -3.84 19.29
C ASP A 155 -0.42 -3.43 17.97
N ASN A 156 -0.90 -2.33 17.41
CA ASN A 156 -0.46 -1.72 16.17
C ASN A 156 -0.97 -0.26 16.11
N ASN A 157 -1.05 0.32 14.92
CA ASN A 157 -1.60 1.67 14.67
C ASN A 157 -3.00 1.94 15.27
N TRP A 158 -3.79 0.93 15.63
CA TRP A 158 -5.09 1.09 16.27
C TRP A 158 -5.02 1.91 17.56
N LYS A 159 -3.87 1.93 18.24
CA LYS A 159 -3.64 2.79 19.41
C LYS A 159 -3.87 4.27 19.11
N PHE A 160 -3.53 4.74 17.89
CA PHE A 160 -3.84 6.11 17.47
C PHE A 160 -5.34 6.38 17.34
N PHE A 161 -6.16 5.39 16.99
CA PHE A 161 -7.61 5.57 16.88
C PHE A 161 -8.22 6.00 18.22
N ARG A 162 -7.79 5.35 19.31
CA ARG A 162 -8.20 5.75 20.66
C ARG A 162 -7.69 7.14 21.02
N ILE A 163 -6.44 7.45 20.70
CA ILE A 163 -5.85 8.76 20.99
C ILE A 163 -6.60 9.90 20.27
N LEU A 164 -7.07 9.67 19.04
CA LEU A 164 -7.89 10.66 18.32
C LEU A 164 -9.26 10.88 18.96
N VAL A 165 -9.87 9.82 19.50
CA VAL A 165 -11.10 9.93 20.32
C VAL A 165 -10.81 10.70 21.62
N ASP A 166 -9.69 10.43 22.28
CA ASP A 166 -9.25 11.13 23.50
C ASP A 166 -9.06 12.64 23.27
N ILE A 167 -8.44 13.02 22.15
CA ILE A 167 -8.26 14.43 21.75
C ILE A 167 -9.62 15.11 21.53
N ALA A 168 -10.57 14.42 20.90
CA ALA A 168 -11.93 14.95 20.70
C ALA A 168 -12.63 15.21 22.04
N LEU A 169 -12.63 14.22 22.94
CA LEU A 169 -13.23 14.35 24.27
C LEU A 169 -12.62 15.50 25.07
N GLU A 170 -11.30 15.67 25.00
CA GLU A 170 -10.60 16.76 25.66
C GLU A 170 -11.03 18.13 25.12
N ARG A 171 -11.11 18.30 23.80
CA ARG A 171 -11.55 19.56 23.18
C ARG A 171 -13.01 19.88 23.44
N LEU A 172 -13.84 18.86 23.65
CA LEU A 172 -15.24 19.00 24.06
C LEU A 172 -15.41 19.24 25.58
N GLY A 173 -14.32 19.28 26.36
CA GLY A 173 -14.36 19.50 27.81
C GLY A 173 -14.85 18.30 28.61
N ILE A 174 -14.89 17.10 28.02
CA ILE A 174 -15.32 15.87 28.67
C ILE A 174 -14.17 15.28 29.48
N LYS A 175 -14.43 14.98 30.75
CA LYS A 175 -13.45 14.33 31.63
C LYS A 175 -13.37 12.83 31.35
N TYR A 176 -12.16 12.31 31.26
CA TYR A 176 -11.90 10.88 31.09
C TYR A 176 -10.55 10.50 31.71
N ASP A 177 -10.33 9.21 31.96
CA ASP A 177 -9.04 8.70 32.41
C ASP A 177 -8.01 8.63 31.28
N ARG A 178 -6.86 9.29 31.50
CA ARG A 178 -5.74 9.43 30.56
C ARG A 178 -4.66 8.37 30.74
N SER A 179 -4.76 7.50 31.75
CA SER A 179 -3.73 6.51 32.09
C SER A 179 -3.32 5.66 30.87
N LEU A 180 -4.30 5.04 30.23
CA LEU A 180 -4.09 4.24 29.03
C LEU A 180 -3.71 5.08 27.81
N THR A 181 -4.06 6.37 27.74
CA THR A 181 -3.61 7.25 26.64
C THR A 181 -2.09 7.40 26.69
N LYS A 182 -1.54 7.60 27.90
CA LYS A 182 -0.09 7.66 28.13
C LYS A 182 0.59 6.32 27.82
N SER A 183 -0.01 5.20 28.26
CA SER A 183 0.50 3.85 27.95
C SER A 183 0.60 3.63 26.44
N TYR A 184 -0.48 3.91 25.70
CA TYR A 184 -0.51 3.72 24.26
C TYR A 184 0.47 4.61 23.50
N LEU A 185 0.69 5.84 23.95
CA LEU A 185 1.73 6.72 23.38
C LEU A 185 3.14 6.14 23.59
N ALA A 186 3.43 5.58 24.78
CA ALA A 186 4.70 4.91 25.04
C ALA A 186 4.87 3.63 24.20
N GLU A 187 3.83 2.80 24.09
CA GLU A 187 3.85 1.59 23.29
C GLU A 187 3.98 1.88 21.78
N LEU A 188 3.41 2.98 21.29
CA LEU A 188 3.62 3.46 19.92
C LEU A 188 5.08 3.84 19.66
N ASP A 189 5.79 4.38 20.67
CA ASP A 189 7.22 4.64 20.59
C ASP A 189 8.06 3.35 20.53
N GLU A 190 7.61 2.25 21.15
CA GLU A 190 8.28 0.94 21.07
C GLU A 190 8.23 0.33 19.66
N PHE A 191 7.25 0.74 18.84
CA PHE A 191 7.17 0.33 17.44
C PHE A 191 8.18 1.06 16.54
N TYR A 192 8.86 2.10 17.02
CA TYR A 192 9.92 2.74 16.27
C TYR A 192 11.12 1.78 16.09
N ILE A 193 11.68 1.75 14.88
CA ILE A 193 12.86 0.95 14.56
C ILE A 193 14.10 1.84 14.67
N ALA A 194 14.27 2.74 13.70
CA ALA A 194 15.33 3.74 13.57
C ALA A 194 15.05 4.57 12.30
N ASP A 195 15.76 5.69 12.12
CA ASP A 195 15.81 6.47 10.87
C ASP A 195 14.44 6.86 10.28
N GLY A 196 13.45 7.03 11.15
CA GLY A 196 12.07 7.39 10.77
C GLY A 196 11.18 6.18 10.45
N TRP A 197 11.72 4.97 10.40
CA TRP A 197 10.99 3.75 10.15
C TRP A 197 10.34 3.18 11.41
N TYR A 198 9.15 2.61 11.22
CA TYR A 198 8.36 1.95 12.26
C TYR A 198 8.05 0.50 11.85
N ARG A 199 7.61 -0.29 12.81
CA ARG A 199 6.80 -1.50 12.57
C ARG A 199 5.34 -1.17 12.84
N ASP A 200 4.41 -1.84 12.16
CA ASP A 200 2.99 -1.77 12.52
C ASP A 200 2.59 -3.01 13.34
N GLY A 201 2.97 -2.96 14.62
CA GLY A 201 2.90 -4.07 15.55
C GLY A 201 4.09 -5.03 15.48
N ASN A 202 4.06 -6.08 16.30
CA ASN A 202 5.16 -7.03 16.46
C ASN A 202 5.17 -8.13 15.41
N VAL A 203 5.34 -7.72 14.15
CA VAL A 203 5.41 -8.61 12.98
C VAL A 203 6.46 -8.12 11.99
N ARG A 204 6.94 -9.02 11.13
CA ARG A 204 7.97 -8.75 10.12
C ARG A 204 7.40 -8.05 8.87
N ARG A 205 6.76 -6.89 9.06
CA ARG A 205 6.24 -6.06 7.96
C ARG A 205 6.53 -4.58 8.16
N VAL A 206 7.01 -3.96 7.10
CA VAL A 206 7.41 -2.56 7.01
C VAL A 206 6.83 -2.05 5.69
N ASP A 207 5.50 -1.92 5.67
CA ASP A 207 4.71 -1.59 4.48
C ASP A 207 4.10 -0.18 4.57
N HIS A 208 3.18 0.12 3.64
CA HIS A 208 2.50 1.40 3.55
C HIS A 208 1.70 1.81 4.81
N TYR A 209 1.49 0.95 5.82
CA TYR A 209 0.94 1.41 7.10
C TYR A 209 1.87 2.38 7.85
N ILE A 210 3.16 2.40 7.53
CA ILE A 210 4.09 3.38 8.09
C ILE A 210 3.71 4.80 7.64
N PRO A 211 3.64 5.12 6.32
CA PRO A 211 3.16 6.41 5.86
C PRO A 211 1.64 6.60 6.08
N PHE A 212 0.80 5.57 5.92
CA PHE A 212 -0.67 5.70 5.99
C PHE A 212 -1.19 5.90 7.41
N ALA A 213 -0.48 5.40 8.41
CA ALA A 213 -0.99 5.31 9.78
C ALA A 213 0.02 5.85 10.78
N MET A 214 1.21 5.25 10.91
CA MET A 214 2.17 5.62 11.95
C MET A 214 2.57 7.10 11.85
N HIS A 215 3.07 7.52 10.68
CA HIS A 215 3.41 8.93 10.45
C HIS A 215 2.17 9.80 10.28
N PHE A 216 1.15 9.33 9.56
CA PHE A 216 -0.07 10.12 9.33
C PHE A 216 -0.72 10.58 10.64
N TYR A 217 -0.96 9.63 11.56
CA TYR A 217 -1.56 9.93 12.86
C TYR A 217 -0.58 10.61 13.81
N GLY A 218 0.70 10.26 13.77
CA GLY A 218 1.74 10.96 14.55
C GLY A 218 1.84 12.44 14.18
N LEU A 219 1.75 12.78 12.89
CA LEU A 219 1.74 14.16 12.40
C LEU A 219 0.47 14.91 12.78
N ILE A 220 -0.70 14.27 12.65
CA ILE A 220 -1.97 14.84 13.16
C ILE A 220 -1.87 15.10 14.67
N TYR A 221 -1.41 14.13 15.44
CA TYR A 221 -1.19 14.27 16.88
C TYR A 221 -0.29 15.46 17.17
N SER A 222 0.86 15.54 16.48
CA SER A 222 1.82 16.63 16.67
C SER A 222 1.22 18.01 16.35
N ARG A 223 0.22 18.10 15.47
CA ARG A 223 -0.43 19.37 15.16
C ARG A 223 -1.45 19.79 16.22
N LEU A 224 -2.08 18.82 16.87
CA LEU A 224 -3.20 19.02 17.78
C LEU A 224 -2.78 19.05 19.25
N VAL A 225 -1.60 18.51 19.58
CA VAL A 225 -1.03 18.38 20.92
C VAL A 225 0.44 18.82 20.89
N GLU A 226 0.86 19.60 21.89
CA GLU A 226 2.26 20.03 22.05
C GLU A 226 2.87 19.38 23.29
N ASP A 227 3.62 18.30 23.08
CA ASP A 227 4.36 17.58 24.11
C ASP A 227 5.65 16.93 23.53
N ASP A 228 6.31 16.09 24.31
CA ASP A 228 7.54 15.43 23.86
C ASP A 228 7.29 14.32 22.82
N HIS A 229 6.12 13.67 22.81
CA HIS A 229 5.75 12.73 21.75
C HIS A 229 5.58 13.47 20.41
N ALA A 230 4.92 14.64 20.42
CA ALA A 230 4.74 15.48 19.25
C ALA A 230 6.08 15.86 18.59
N LYS A 231 7.08 16.26 19.39
CA LYS A 231 8.44 16.56 18.89
C LYS A 231 9.08 15.33 18.23
N ARG A 232 9.05 14.18 18.91
CA ARG A 232 9.61 12.92 18.37
C ARG A 232 8.94 12.52 17.06
N TYR A 233 7.62 12.66 16.94
CA TYR A 233 6.91 12.32 15.71
C TYR A 233 7.31 13.23 14.53
N ARG A 234 7.52 14.53 14.76
CA ARG A 234 8.04 15.45 13.73
C ARG A 234 9.46 15.08 13.30
N ASP A 235 10.36 14.85 14.25
CA ASP A 235 11.76 14.48 13.96
C ASP A 235 11.84 13.19 13.13
N ARG A 236 11.07 12.18 13.51
CA ARG A 236 11.00 10.90 12.79
C ARG A 236 10.38 11.05 11.40
N ALA A 237 9.39 11.92 11.23
CA ALA A 237 8.80 12.22 9.93
C ALA A 237 9.80 12.90 8.99
N ILE A 238 10.63 13.82 9.49
CA ILE A 238 11.70 14.46 8.71
C ILE A 238 12.69 13.41 8.18
N ALA A 239 13.14 12.49 9.04
CA ALA A 239 14.04 11.41 8.64
C ALA A 239 13.39 10.49 7.59
N PHE A 240 12.15 10.06 7.83
CA PHE A 240 11.43 9.16 6.94
C PHE A 240 11.16 9.75 5.54
N ALA A 241 10.92 11.06 5.45
CA ALA A 241 10.65 11.73 4.18
C ALA A 241 11.80 11.57 3.17
N GLN A 242 13.05 11.48 3.65
CA GLN A 242 14.23 11.31 2.80
C GLN A 242 14.22 9.97 2.06
N ASP A 243 13.72 8.91 2.70
CA ASP A 243 13.65 7.58 2.08
C ASP A 243 12.35 7.41 1.27
N PHE A 244 11.22 7.82 1.84
CA PHE A 244 9.89 7.53 1.27
C PHE A 244 9.63 8.25 -0.06
N ARG A 245 10.26 9.42 -0.30
CA ARG A 245 10.19 10.12 -1.60
C ARG A 245 10.62 9.23 -2.77
N HIS A 246 11.49 8.26 -2.52
CA HIS A 246 12.04 7.36 -3.53
C HIS A 246 11.11 6.19 -3.87
N TRP A 247 9.97 6.05 -3.20
CA TRP A 247 8.95 5.05 -3.55
C TRP A 247 8.01 5.53 -4.67
N PHE A 248 8.15 6.79 -5.09
CA PHE A 248 7.32 7.41 -6.12
C PHE A 248 8.11 7.62 -7.42
N ALA A 249 7.51 7.22 -8.54
CA ALA A 249 7.99 7.55 -9.86
C ALA A 249 7.69 9.02 -10.22
N GLN A 250 8.34 9.51 -11.28
CA GLN A 250 8.20 10.89 -11.75
C GLN A 250 6.76 11.24 -12.17
N ASP A 251 6.00 10.27 -12.68
CA ASP A 251 4.60 10.44 -13.09
C ASP A 251 3.61 10.42 -11.91
N GLY A 252 4.09 10.11 -10.70
CA GLY A 252 3.27 10.00 -9.49
C GLY A 252 2.87 8.57 -9.12
N ALA A 253 3.22 7.54 -9.91
CA ALA A 253 3.02 6.16 -9.50
C ALA A 253 3.80 5.86 -8.21
N THR A 254 3.28 4.97 -7.36
CA THR A 254 4.03 4.47 -6.19
C THR A 254 4.20 2.96 -6.29
N ILE A 255 5.26 2.43 -5.67
CA ILE A 255 5.46 0.99 -5.53
C ILE A 255 4.23 0.36 -4.84
N ALA A 256 3.59 -0.61 -5.51
CA ALA A 256 2.51 -1.40 -4.95
C ALA A 256 3.09 -2.51 -4.06
N PHE A 257 3.03 -2.33 -2.73
CA PHE A 257 3.64 -3.26 -1.77
C PHE A 257 2.80 -3.39 -0.50
N GLY A 258 2.66 -4.62 0.01
CA GLY A 258 1.96 -4.91 1.25
C GLY A 258 0.44 -4.95 1.16
N ARG A 259 -0.21 -4.93 2.33
CA ARG A 259 -1.67 -5.01 2.49
C ARG A 259 -2.36 -3.65 2.31
N SER A 260 -3.69 -3.68 2.15
CA SER A 260 -4.56 -2.50 2.06
C SER A 260 -4.27 -1.55 0.91
N LEU A 261 -3.74 -2.09 -0.19
CA LEU A 261 -3.52 -1.31 -1.40
C LEU A 261 -4.83 -0.76 -1.99
N THR A 262 -5.99 -1.32 -1.61
CA THR A 262 -7.31 -0.77 -1.97
C THR A 262 -7.56 0.66 -1.48
N TYR A 263 -6.70 1.20 -0.62
CA TYR A 263 -6.76 2.59 -0.15
C TYR A 263 -6.10 3.56 -1.15
N ARG A 264 -5.44 3.07 -2.20
CA ARG A 264 -5.00 3.82 -3.37
C ARG A 264 -4.16 5.05 -3.03
N PHE A 265 -4.71 6.24 -3.23
CA PHE A 265 -4.03 7.51 -2.98
C PHE A 265 -3.89 7.87 -1.50
N ALA A 266 -4.29 6.99 -0.57
CA ALA A 266 -3.83 7.05 0.82
C ALA A 266 -2.29 7.08 0.94
N CYS A 267 -1.54 6.61 -0.07
CA CYS A 267 -0.09 6.78 -0.17
C CYS A 267 0.38 8.23 -0.17
N ALA A 268 -0.45 9.16 -0.64
CA ALA A 268 -0.16 10.58 -0.51
C ALA A 268 -0.41 11.11 0.91
N GLY A 269 -1.04 10.33 1.80
CA GLY A 269 -1.41 10.73 3.16
C GLY A 269 -0.24 11.26 3.98
N PHE A 270 0.96 10.67 3.85
CA PHE A 270 2.14 11.18 4.55
C PHE A 270 2.50 12.61 4.12
N TRP A 271 2.60 12.86 2.81
CA TRP A 271 2.87 14.20 2.25
C TRP A 271 1.77 15.20 2.61
N SER A 272 0.53 14.71 2.62
CA SER A 272 -0.66 15.46 2.96
C SER A 272 -0.66 15.88 4.45
N ALA A 273 -0.18 15.01 5.34
CA ALA A 273 -0.04 15.26 6.77
C ALA A 273 1.14 16.18 7.12
N LEU A 274 2.23 16.17 6.34
CA LEU A 274 3.32 17.16 6.50
C LEU A 274 2.80 18.59 6.30
N ALA A 275 1.94 18.80 5.30
CA ALA A 275 1.31 20.11 5.09
C ALA A 275 0.44 20.52 6.28
N PHE A 276 -0.37 19.60 6.83
CA PHE A 276 -1.21 19.90 8.00
C PHE A 276 -0.42 20.16 9.28
N ALA A 277 0.66 19.42 9.49
CA ALA A 277 1.58 19.60 10.61
C ALA A 277 2.48 20.83 10.47
N ASP A 278 2.41 21.55 9.34
CA ASP A 278 3.31 22.67 8.99
C ASP A 278 4.79 22.28 9.12
N LEU A 279 5.14 21.11 8.53
CA LEU A 279 6.45 20.50 8.64
C LEU A 279 7.11 20.35 7.26
N GLU A 280 8.05 21.24 6.95
CA GLU A 280 8.82 21.21 5.70
C GLU A 280 9.95 20.15 5.74
N ALA A 281 9.59 18.87 5.75
CA ALA A 281 10.56 17.76 5.73
C ALA A 281 11.34 17.64 4.40
N LEU A 282 10.82 18.24 3.34
CA LEU A 282 11.40 18.46 2.02
C LEU A 282 10.91 19.84 1.54
N PRO A 283 11.55 20.49 0.56
CA PRO A 283 11.06 21.75 0.02
C PRO A 283 9.57 21.68 -0.32
N TRP A 284 8.78 22.70 0.04
CA TRP A 284 7.31 22.65 -0.12
C TRP A 284 6.85 22.32 -1.53
N GLY A 285 7.58 22.76 -2.56
CA GLY A 285 7.32 22.43 -3.96
C GLY A 285 7.41 20.92 -4.25
N GLU A 286 8.34 20.22 -3.60
CA GLU A 286 8.50 18.76 -3.69
C GLU A 286 7.38 18.02 -2.95
N ILE A 287 7.05 18.43 -1.71
CA ILE A 287 5.94 17.87 -0.93
C ILE A 287 4.62 18.02 -1.70
N LYS A 288 4.35 19.22 -2.22
CA LYS A 288 3.18 19.51 -3.05
C LYS A 288 3.13 18.60 -4.27
N SER A 289 4.26 18.42 -4.95
CA SER A 289 4.28 17.61 -6.16
C SER A 289 4.14 16.11 -5.89
N LEU A 290 4.74 15.58 -4.82
CA LEU A 290 4.55 14.19 -4.38
C LEU A 290 3.08 13.91 -4.03
N CYS A 291 2.39 14.86 -3.41
CA CYS A 291 0.97 14.75 -3.09
C CYS A 291 0.08 14.85 -4.34
N LEU A 292 0.21 15.92 -5.13
CA LEU A 292 -0.71 16.22 -6.24
C LEU A 292 -0.47 15.35 -7.47
N ARG A 293 0.79 15.03 -7.83
CA ARG A 293 1.07 14.08 -8.93
C ARG A 293 0.51 12.70 -8.64
N HIS A 294 0.61 12.25 -7.39
CA HIS A 294 0.05 10.94 -7.03
C HIS A 294 -1.47 10.91 -7.25
N LEU A 295 -2.20 11.96 -6.87
CA LEU A 295 -3.63 12.09 -7.16
C LEU A 295 -3.91 12.14 -8.68
N ARG A 296 -3.11 12.88 -9.45
CA ARG A 296 -3.22 12.93 -10.93
C ARG A 296 -3.03 11.56 -11.56
N TRP A 297 -2.08 10.77 -11.06
CA TRP A 297 -1.84 9.42 -11.54
C TRP A 297 -3.02 8.48 -11.33
N TRP A 298 -3.86 8.71 -10.32
CA TRP A 298 -5.09 7.94 -10.10
C TRP A 298 -6.27 8.45 -10.94
N ALA A 299 -6.21 9.65 -11.50
CA ALA A 299 -7.33 10.28 -12.21
C ALA A 299 -7.68 9.59 -13.54
N ASP A 300 -6.72 8.92 -14.18
CA ASP A 300 -6.90 8.19 -15.44
C ASP A 300 -7.16 6.68 -15.24
N LYS A 301 -7.27 6.21 -13.99
CA LYS A 301 -7.49 4.79 -13.69
C LYS A 301 -8.98 4.47 -13.60
N PRO A 302 -9.43 3.30 -14.10
CA PRO A 302 -10.81 2.85 -13.97
C PRO A 302 -11.09 2.28 -12.57
N MET A 303 -10.86 3.08 -11.52
CA MET A 303 -10.86 2.63 -10.13
C MET A 303 -12.25 2.65 -9.44
N THR A 304 -13.29 3.06 -10.15
CA THR A 304 -14.65 3.21 -9.63
C THR A 304 -15.61 2.20 -10.25
N HIS A 305 -16.75 1.99 -9.59
CA HIS A 305 -17.93 1.43 -10.22
C HIS A 305 -18.52 2.44 -11.23
N ARG A 306 -19.48 1.99 -12.03
CA ARG A 306 -20.10 2.80 -13.11
C ARG A 306 -20.82 4.06 -12.59
N ASP A 307 -21.17 4.09 -11.31
CA ASP A 307 -21.81 5.20 -10.60
C ASP A 307 -20.81 6.16 -9.95
N GLY A 308 -19.50 5.91 -10.07
CA GLY A 308 -18.44 6.73 -9.49
C GLY A 308 -18.02 6.33 -8.07
N VAL A 309 -18.65 5.33 -7.45
CA VAL A 309 -18.25 4.84 -6.12
C VAL A 309 -16.88 4.15 -6.24
N LEU A 310 -15.93 4.50 -5.35
CA LEU A 310 -14.63 3.82 -5.28
C LEU A 310 -14.83 2.31 -5.04
N SER A 311 -14.26 1.49 -5.92
CA SER A 311 -14.41 0.02 -5.86
C SER A 311 -13.39 -0.65 -4.94
N ILE A 312 -13.63 -1.88 -4.49
CA ILE A 312 -12.56 -2.74 -3.95
C ILE A 312 -11.65 -3.19 -5.10
N GLY A 313 -10.34 -2.98 -4.96
CA GLY A 313 -9.36 -3.31 -6.01
C GLY A 313 -8.11 -2.43 -5.89
N TYR A 314 -7.38 -2.25 -6.98
CA TYR A 314 -6.26 -1.30 -7.04
C TYR A 314 -6.44 -0.34 -8.21
N GLY A 315 -5.79 -0.60 -9.36
CA GLY A 315 -5.96 0.18 -10.60
C GLY A 315 -7.35 0.06 -11.21
N TYR A 316 -8.07 -1.01 -10.89
CA TYR A 316 -9.43 -1.29 -11.32
C TYR A 316 -10.16 -2.18 -10.29
N PRO A 317 -11.50 -2.35 -10.38
CA PRO A 317 -12.24 -3.28 -9.52
C PRO A 317 -11.68 -4.70 -9.57
N ASN A 318 -11.18 -5.21 -8.45
CA ASN A 318 -10.56 -6.53 -8.37
C ASN A 318 -10.70 -7.12 -6.96
N LEU A 319 -11.68 -8.02 -6.79
CA LEU A 319 -11.92 -8.68 -5.50
C LEU A 319 -10.87 -9.73 -5.12
N LEU A 320 -10.05 -10.23 -6.04
CA LEU A 320 -8.92 -11.09 -5.67
C LEU A 320 -7.97 -10.34 -4.72
N MET A 321 -7.76 -9.05 -4.97
CA MET A 321 -6.82 -8.25 -4.17
C MET A 321 -7.29 -7.91 -2.75
N SER A 322 -8.56 -8.16 -2.43
CA SER A 322 -9.17 -7.80 -1.14
C SER A 322 -8.51 -8.50 0.04
N GLU A 323 -8.47 -7.81 1.18
CA GLU A 323 -8.27 -8.42 2.49
C GLU A 323 -9.60 -8.82 3.14
N ASN A 324 -9.54 -9.73 4.11
CA ASN A 324 -10.70 -10.21 4.86
C ASN A 324 -11.46 -9.10 5.63
N TYR A 325 -10.84 -7.95 5.87
CA TYR A 325 -11.44 -6.77 6.50
C TYR A 325 -11.89 -5.70 5.52
N ASN A 326 -11.75 -5.89 4.20
CA ASN A 326 -12.23 -4.91 3.24
C ASN A 326 -13.74 -5.03 3.06
N SER A 327 -14.46 -3.95 3.37
CA SER A 327 -15.83 -3.73 2.94
C SER A 327 -15.90 -2.70 1.80
N ALA A 328 -17.07 -2.45 1.22
CA ALA A 328 -17.22 -1.43 0.17
C ALA A 328 -16.93 -0.01 0.63
N GLY A 329 -17.03 0.29 1.94
CA GLY A 329 -16.57 1.56 2.49
C GLY A 329 -15.04 1.65 2.55
N SER A 330 -14.32 0.53 2.35
CA SER A 330 -12.89 0.50 2.62
C SER A 330 -11.98 1.33 1.73
N PRO A 331 -12.24 1.45 0.43
CA PRO A 331 -11.54 2.36 -0.46
C PRO A 331 -11.49 3.82 0.00
N TYR A 332 -12.44 4.29 0.82
CA TYR A 332 -12.53 5.70 1.22
C TYR A 332 -11.47 6.14 2.24
N TRP A 333 -10.62 5.22 2.73
CA TRP A 333 -9.36 5.61 3.38
C TRP A 333 -8.48 6.50 2.49
N ALA A 334 -8.67 6.44 1.18
CA ALA A 334 -8.01 7.31 0.21
C ALA A 334 -8.21 8.80 0.54
N PHE A 335 -9.28 9.17 1.25
CA PHE A 335 -9.58 10.55 1.61
C PHE A 335 -8.54 11.21 2.53
N LYS A 336 -7.64 10.41 3.15
CA LYS A 336 -6.45 10.93 3.86
C LYS A 336 -5.59 11.86 3.00
N ALA A 337 -5.59 11.71 1.68
CA ALA A 337 -4.84 12.59 0.78
C ALA A 337 -5.32 14.06 0.78
N PHE A 338 -6.53 14.34 1.27
CA PHE A 338 -7.13 15.68 1.26
C PHE A 338 -6.84 16.52 2.51
N LEU A 339 -5.99 16.02 3.43
CA LEU A 339 -5.61 16.71 4.65
C LEU A 339 -5.03 18.14 4.45
N PRO A 340 -4.32 18.48 3.34
CA PRO A 340 -3.86 19.84 3.05
C PRO A 340 -4.98 20.88 2.91
N LEU A 341 -6.23 20.45 2.71
CA LEU A 341 -7.36 21.39 2.66
C LEU A 341 -7.59 22.13 3.98
N ALA A 342 -7.08 21.59 5.10
CA ALA A 342 -7.14 22.22 6.43
C ALA A 342 -6.28 23.48 6.57
N VAL A 343 -5.21 23.64 5.77
CA VAL A 343 -4.34 24.82 5.88
C VAL A 343 -4.84 25.98 5.01
N SER A 344 -4.50 27.20 5.40
CA SER A 344 -4.87 28.43 4.68
C SER A 344 -4.40 28.40 3.23
N LYS A 345 -5.12 29.06 2.32
CA LYS A 345 -4.71 29.26 0.92
C LYS A 345 -3.34 29.94 0.77
N ASP A 346 -2.89 30.66 1.80
CA ASP A 346 -1.62 31.38 1.82
C ASP A 346 -0.45 30.53 2.35
N HIS A 347 -0.72 29.30 2.81
CA HIS A 347 0.30 28.37 3.30
C HIS A 347 1.31 28.01 2.18
N PRO A 348 2.62 27.85 2.47
CA PRO A 348 3.64 27.52 1.48
C PRO A 348 3.33 26.31 0.61
N PHE A 349 2.72 25.26 1.15
CA PHE A 349 2.21 24.12 0.36
C PHE A 349 1.31 24.55 -0.82
N TRP A 350 0.48 25.58 -0.66
CA TRP A 350 -0.40 26.05 -1.72
C TRP A 350 0.25 27.08 -2.63
N THR A 351 1.03 28.01 -2.06
CA THR A 351 1.62 29.14 -2.77
C THR A 351 2.91 28.81 -3.51
N THR A 352 3.64 27.77 -3.09
CA THR A 352 4.87 27.34 -3.76
C THR A 352 4.56 26.61 -5.07
N PRO A 353 5.28 26.90 -6.16
CA PRO A 353 5.22 26.10 -7.40
C PRO A 353 5.61 24.64 -7.15
N GLU A 354 4.95 23.71 -7.84
CA GLU A 354 5.36 22.30 -7.80
C GLU A 354 6.77 22.12 -8.35
N THR A 355 7.60 21.38 -7.63
CA THR A 355 8.94 20.97 -8.07
C THR A 355 8.99 19.46 -8.07
N VAL A 356 9.37 18.84 -9.19
CA VAL A 356 9.52 17.38 -9.24
C VAL A 356 10.78 17.02 -8.44
N PRO A 357 10.67 16.19 -7.38
CA PRO A 357 11.84 15.68 -6.66
C PRO A 357 12.80 15.05 -7.65
N GLU A 358 14.09 15.38 -7.57
CA GLU A 358 15.09 14.76 -8.43
C GLU A 358 15.08 13.23 -8.24
N THR A 359 15.03 12.50 -9.35
CA THR A 359 15.23 11.05 -9.33
C THR A 359 16.70 10.78 -9.05
N PRO A 360 17.04 10.01 -8.00
CA PRO A 360 18.43 9.69 -7.74
C PRO A 360 19.07 9.03 -8.97
N ALA A 361 20.29 9.42 -9.30
CA ALA A 361 21.07 8.70 -10.32
C ALA A 361 21.53 7.31 -9.83
N VAL A 362 21.33 7.00 -8.55
CA VAL A 362 21.88 5.82 -7.88
C VAL A 362 20.81 4.99 -7.18
N THR A 363 21.02 3.68 -7.17
CA THR A 363 20.26 2.74 -6.35
C THR A 363 20.43 3.06 -4.85
N LEU A 364 19.32 3.05 -4.10
CA LEU A 364 19.26 3.29 -2.66
C LEU A 364 18.99 1.99 -1.90
N ALA A 365 19.75 1.72 -0.84
CA ALA A 365 19.56 0.54 -0.02
C ALA A 365 18.90 0.92 1.31
N LEU A 366 17.68 0.41 1.52
CA LEU A 366 16.84 0.69 2.69
C LEU A 366 16.84 -0.54 3.60
N ARG A 367 17.74 -0.54 4.59
CA ARG A 367 17.94 -1.68 5.49
C ARG A 367 16.69 -2.03 6.29
N HIS A 368 15.92 -1.04 6.74
CA HIS A 368 14.78 -1.28 7.62
C HIS A 368 13.65 -2.06 6.94
N PRO A 369 13.14 -1.64 5.77
CA PRO A 369 12.18 -2.42 5.01
C PRO A 369 12.80 -3.61 4.25
N GLY A 370 14.13 -3.76 4.24
CA GLY A 370 14.77 -4.81 3.45
C GLY A 370 14.58 -4.62 1.96
N MET A 371 14.69 -3.37 1.49
CA MET A 371 14.47 -2.99 0.11
C MET A 371 15.69 -2.34 -0.51
N VAL A 372 15.86 -2.55 -1.81
CA VAL A 372 16.84 -1.83 -2.63
C VAL A 372 16.09 -1.18 -3.77
N ILE A 373 16.02 0.16 -3.72
CA ILE A 373 15.22 0.99 -4.62
C ILE A 373 16.05 1.37 -5.84
N MET A 374 15.52 1.07 -7.01
CA MET A 374 16.13 1.24 -8.32
C MET A 374 15.26 2.15 -9.20
N PRO A 375 15.77 3.33 -9.58
CA PRO A 375 15.12 4.15 -10.59
C PRO A 375 15.34 3.56 -11.99
N CYS A 376 14.26 3.26 -12.71
CA CYS A 376 14.28 2.59 -14.01
C CYS A 376 13.40 3.34 -15.02
N LYS A 377 13.95 4.39 -15.67
CA LYS A 377 13.32 5.19 -16.75
C LYS A 377 11.78 5.27 -16.69
N GLY A 378 11.26 6.10 -15.78
CA GLY A 378 9.82 6.30 -15.59
C GLY A 378 9.13 5.26 -14.69
N ASP A 379 9.85 4.25 -14.21
CA ASP A 379 9.45 3.33 -13.14
C ASP A 379 10.41 3.44 -11.94
N VAL A 380 9.94 2.97 -10.79
CA VAL A 380 10.73 2.68 -9.61
C VAL A 380 10.51 1.21 -9.26
N VAL A 381 11.63 0.47 -9.20
CA VAL A 381 11.65 -0.94 -8.82
C VAL A 381 12.24 -1.08 -7.42
N ALA A 382 11.55 -1.77 -6.52
CA ALA A 382 12.12 -2.22 -5.25
C ALA A 382 12.47 -3.69 -5.33
N LEU A 383 13.74 -4.05 -5.21
CA LEU A 383 14.13 -5.41 -4.83
C LEU A 383 13.80 -5.61 -3.35
N SER A 384 13.26 -6.76 -2.97
CA SER A 384 12.73 -6.96 -1.60
C SER A 384 13.09 -8.32 -0.98
N SER A 385 13.44 -8.29 0.32
CA SER A 385 13.67 -9.47 1.15
C SER A 385 13.49 -9.16 2.64
N GLY A 386 13.10 -10.17 3.43
CA GLY A 386 13.03 -10.08 4.89
C GLY A 386 11.67 -9.67 5.46
N GLN A 387 10.68 -9.43 4.60
CA GLN A 387 9.30 -9.18 5.01
C GLN A 387 8.41 -10.40 4.73
N GLU A 388 7.36 -10.57 5.53
CA GLU A 388 6.37 -11.64 5.39
C GLU A 388 5.03 -11.26 6.04
N ASN A 389 3.94 -11.87 5.56
CA ASN A 389 2.66 -11.81 6.25
C ASN A 389 1.76 -12.98 5.85
N LEU A 390 1.74 -14.02 6.68
CA LEU A 390 0.98 -15.24 6.41
C LEU A 390 -0.52 -15.13 6.71
N GLN A 391 -0.95 -14.07 7.40
CA GLN A 391 -2.36 -13.87 7.75
C GLN A 391 -3.15 -13.18 6.63
N MET A 392 -2.46 -12.41 5.78
CA MET A 392 -3.11 -11.67 4.71
C MET A 392 -3.32 -12.56 3.50
N ARG A 393 -4.48 -12.42 2.87
CA ARG A 393 -4.73 -13.03 1.56
C ARG A 393 -3.64 -12.59 0.58
N PHE A 394 -3.05 -13.56 -0.12
CA PHE A 394 -1.92 -13.35 -1.04
C PHE A 394 -0.71 -12.69 -0.37
N GLY A 395 -0.43 -13.10 0.88
CA GLY A 395 0.69 -12.61 1.68
C GLY A 395 2.05 -12.78 0.99
N SER A 396 2.24 -13.93 0.35
CA SER A 396 3.46 -14.25 -0.41
C SER A 396 3.69 -13.27 -1.56
N GLU A 397 2.63 -12.89 -2.28
CA GLU A 397 2.71 -11.93 -3.37
C GLU A 397 2.83 -10.49 -2.87
N LYS A 398 2.17 -10.15 -1.75
CA LYS A 398 2.22 -8.81 -1.15
C LYS A 398 3.55 -8.48 -0.47
N TYR A 399 4.29 -9.49 0.00
CA TYR A 399 5.51 -9.26 0.81
C TYR A 399 6.76 -10.02 0.37
N ALA A 400 6.65 -11.13 -0.37
CA ALA A 400 7.76 -12.06 -0.60
C ALA A 400 8.21 -12.18 -2.07
N LYS A 401 7.72 -11.34 -2.99
CA LYS A 401 8.28 -11.23 -4.35
C LYS A 401 9.71 -10.68 -4.29
N PHE A 402 10.50 -11.00 -5.31
CA PHE A 402 11.87 -10.53 -5.43
C PHE A 402 11.97 -9.08 -5.88
N ALA A 403 10.97 -8.60 -6.62
CA ALA A 403 10.91 -7.23 -7.10
C ALA A 403 9.46 -6.73 -7.15
N TYR A 404 9.26 -5.44 -6.87
CA TYR A 404 8.00 -4.71 -6.97
C TYR A 404 8.19 -3.48 -7.84
N SER A 405 7.22 -3.16 -8.68
CA SER A 405 7.27 -2.03 -9.62
C SER A 405 6.16 -1.03 -9.32
N SER A 406 6.48 0.27 -9.46
CA SER A 406 5.47 1.33 -9.40
C SER A 406 4.57 1.36 -10.63
N ARG A 407 5.08 0.94 -11.79
CA ARG A 407 4.36 0.92 -13.07
C ARG A 407 3.54 -0.36 -13.28
N TYR A 408 4.15 -1.52 -13.01
CA TYR A 408 3.58 -2.83 -13.32
C TYR A 408 2.83 -3.46 -12.14
N GLY A 409 2.99 -2.89 -10.94
CA GLY A 409 2.45 -3.45 -9.71
C GLY A 409 2.99 -4.88 -9.49
N PHE A 410 2.08 -5.80 -9.18
CA PHE A 410 2.37 -7.22 -9.14
C PHE A 410 1.10 -8.03 -9.49
N SER A 411 1.24 -9.34 -9.59
CA SER A 411 0.13 -10.28 -9.80
C SER A 411 -0.04 -11.19 -8.59
N VAL A 412 -1.30 -11.51 -8.26
CA VAL A 412 -1.66 -12.54 -7.27
C VAL A 412 -2.11 -13.81 -7.98
N GLU A 413 -1.82 -14.97 -7.39
CA GLU A 413 -2.28 -16.22 -7.98
C GLU A 413 -3.78 -16.45 -7.70
N SER A 414 -4.51 -16.96 -8.69
CA SER A 414 -5.96 -17.18 -8.56
C SER A 414 -6.36 -18.63 -8.26
N ASP A 415 -5.45 -19.59 -8.47
CA ASP A 415 -5.68 -21.02 -8.29
C ASP A 415 -4.38 -21.69 -7.81
N GLU A 416 -4.42 -22.33 -6.64
CA GLU A 416 -3.27 -23.04 -6.04
C GLU A 416 -2.84 -24.29 -6.83
N ARG A 417 -3.68 -24.76 -7.77
CA ARG A 417 -3.46 -25.97 -8.60
C ARG A 417 -3.01 -25.64 -10.03
N ALA A 418 -2.63 -24.40 -10.28
CA ALA A 418 -2.32 -23.91 -11.62
C ALA A 418 -0.82 -23.68 -11.83
N PHE A 419 0.08 -24.54 -11.35
CA PHE A 419 1.53 -24.38 -11.57
C PHE A 419 1.88 -24.12 -13.06
N GLY A 420 1.28 -24.87 -13.98
CA GLY A 420 1.53 -24.67 -15.41
C GLY A 420 1.08 -23.31 -15.97
N GLY A 421 0.09 -22.66 -15.33
CA GLY A 421 -0.53 -21.42 -15.78
C GLY A 421 -0.34 -20.21 -14.86
N GLY A 422 0.37 -20.37 -13.73
CA GLY A 422 0.55 -19.35 -12.71
C GLY A 422 1.33 -18.14 -13.23
N ALA A 423 1.02 -16.96 -12.71
CA ALA A 423 1.63 -15.71 -13.15
C ALA A 423 3.11 -15.66 -12.72
N PHE A 424 3.38 -15.96 -11.46
CA PHE A 424 4.69 -16.01 -10.80
C PHE A 424 5.59 -14.82 -11.12
N ASP A 425 5.00 -13.64 -11.38
CA ASP A 425 5.76 -12.44 -11.69
C ASP A 425 6.64 -12.06 -10.50
N SER A 426 7.92 -11.87 -10.78
CA SER A 426 8.97 -11.63 -9.80
C SER A 426 9.06 -12.66 -8.67
N MET A 427 8.73 -13.93 -8.94
CA MET A 427 8.87 -15.05 -7.99
C MET A 427 9.56 -16.24 -8.64
N LEU A 428 10.02 -17.17 -7.80
CA LEU A 428 10.45 -18.51 -8.18
C LEU A 428 9.49 -19.50 -7.53
N ALA A 429 8.69 -20.18 -8.37
CA ALA A 429 7.76 -21.21 -7.98
C ALA A 429 8.38 -22.60 -8.18
N PHE A 430 8.03 -23.51 -7.29
CA PHE A 430 8.43 -24.92 -7.32
C PHE A 430 7.20 -25.82 -7.33
N SER A 431 7.30 -26.96 -8.00
CA SER A 431 6.27 -28.01 -7.99
C SER A 431 6.91 -29.39 -7.99
N ASP A 432 6.38 -30.32 -7.19
CA ASP A 432 6.77 -31.73 -7.16
C ASP A 432 5.77 -32.65 -7.89
N ASP A 433 4.62 -32.13 -8.30
CA ASP A 433 3.55 -32.87 -9.00
C ASP A 433 3.09 -32.24 -10.32
N GLY A 434 3.60 -31.06 -10.68
CA GLY A 434 3.23 -30.29 -11.87
C GLY A 434 1.87 -29.58 -11.77
N ILE A 435 1.20 -29.64 -10.63
CA ILE A 435 -0.15 -29.11 -10.41
C ILE A 435 -0.10 -28.03 -9.33
N HIS A 436 0.31 -28.40 -8.12
CA HIS A 436 0.43 -27.48 -6.99
C HIS A 436 1.78 -26.78 -7.04
N TYR A 437 1.87 -25.62 -6.40
CA TYR A 437 3.12 -24.89 -6.34
C TYR A 437 3.43 -24.38 -4.94
N ARG A 438 4.70 -24.08 -4.73
CA ARG A 438 5.21 -23.35 -3.56
C ARG A 438 6.15 -22.25 -4.01
N VAL A 439 6.09 -21.12 -3.32
CA VAL A 439 6.93 -19.95 -3.54
C VAL A 439 7.59 -19.54 -2.22
N ARG A 440 8.40 -18.48 -2.25
CA ARG A 440 8.88 -17.87 -1.01
C ARG A 440 7.71 -17.22 -0.27
N GLU A 441 7.47 -17.66 0.96
CA GLU A 441 6.43 -17.08 1.83
C GLU A 441 7.04 -16.40 3.07
N THR A 442 8.16 -16.96 3.55
CA THR A 442 8.91 -16.52 4.74
C THR A 442 10.40 -16.55 4.46
N ASN A 443 11.20 -15.92 5.34
CA ASN A 443 12.65 -15.98 5.29
C ASN A 443 13.18 -16.50 6.63
N GLN A 444 14.14 -17.43 6.62
CA GLN A 444 14.88 -17.79 7.84
C GLN A 444 16.03 -16.80 8.09
N GLU A 445 16.59 -16.23 7.03
CA GLU A 445 17.62 -15.20 7.09
C GLU A 445 17.35 -14.17 5.99
N ALA A 446 17.49 -12.88 6.30
CA ALA A 446 17.54 -11.83 5.29
C ALA A 446 18.59 -10.78 5.66
N LYS A 447 19.48 -10.49 4.71
CA LYS A 447 20.63 -9.59 4.89
C LYS A 447 20.76 -8.60 3.76
N LEU A 448 21.39 -7.48 4.06
CA LEU A 448 21.78 -6.46 3.11
C LEU A 448 23.30 -6.26 3.18
N ALA A 449 24.00 -6.58 2.10
CA ALA A 449 25.44 -6.38 1.95
C ALA A 449 25.69 -5.28 0.91
N GLY A 450 25.94 -4.05 1.37
CA GLY A 450 25.95 -2.87 0.51
C GLY A 450 24.57 -2.67 -0.13
N LYS A 451 24.42 -3.05 -1.40
CA LYS A 451 23.16 -2.96 -2.17
C LYS A 451 22.63 -4.33 -2.61
N VAL A 452 23.26 -5.43 -2.19
CA VAL A 452 22.81 -6.78 -2.53
C VAL A 452 21.94 -7.29 -1.38
N LEU A 453 20.73 -7.74 -1.72
CA LEU A 453 19.85 -8.42 -0.77
C LEU A 453 20.09 -9.92 -0.84
N LEU A 454 20.08 -10.56 0.33
CA LEU A 454 20.30 -11.98 0.49
C LEU A 454 19.17 -12.56 1.32
N ALA A 455 18.67 -13.72 0.92
CA ALA A 455 17.64 -14.44 1.64
C ALA A 455 18.00 -15.92 1.75
N LYS A 456 17.76 -16.52 2.91
CA LYS A 456 17.60 -17.97 3.05
C LYS A 456 16.13 -18.27 3.33
N TRP A 457 15.54 -19.15 2.54
CA TRP A 457 14.13 -19.53 2.64
C TRP A 457 13.92 -20.98 2.18
N SER A 458 12.73 -21.52 2.45
CA SER A 458 12.41 -22.92 2.17
C SER A 458 10.99 -23.08 1.66
N PRO A 459 10.77 -23.56 0.42
CA PRO A 459 9.43 -23.91 -0.04
C PRO A 459 8.89 -25.18 0.66
N TRP A 460 9.75 -26.13 1.01
CA TRP A 460 9.44 -27.25 1.91
C TRP A 460 10.48 -27.31 3.03
N PRO A 461 10.17 -27.92 4.19
CA PRO A 461 11.12 -28.03 5.31
C PRO A 461 12.49 -28.64 4.95
N ASP A 462 12.56 -29.46 3.92
CA ASP A 462 13.76 -30.16 3.44
C ASP A 462 14.35 -29.59 2.14
N VAL A 463 13.79 -28.50 1.61
CA VAL A 463 14.32 -27.77 0.46
C VAL A 463 14.87 -26.43 0.94
N VAL A 464 16.13 -26.15 0.63
CA VAL A 464 16.80 -24.91 1.04
C VAL A 464 17.10 -24.08 -0.19
N VAL A 465 16.71 -22.80 -0.15
CA VAL A 465 17.01 -21.83 -1.20
C VAL A 465 17.73 -20.64 -0.60
N GLU A 466 18.92 -20.35 -1.11
CA GLU A 466 19.61 -19.08 -0.89
C GLU A 466 19.45 -18.21 -2.13
N THR A 467 18.88 -17.01 -1.97
CA THR A 467 18.64 -16.06 -3.05
C THR A 467 19.49 -14.82 -2.85
N TRP A 468 20.17 -14.37 -3.90
CA TRP A 468 20.79 -13.05 -3.99
C TRP A 468 20.05 -12.20 -5.02
N LEU A 469 19.76 -10.96 -4.67
CA LEU A 469 19.17 -9.96 -5.55
C LEU A 469 20.17 -8.81 -5.73
N LEU A 470 20.64 -8.62 -6.96
CA LEU A 470 21.64 -7.60 -7.28
C LEU A 470 21.01 -6.51 -8.16
N PRO A 471 21.08 -5.23 -7.75
CA PRO A 471 20.63 -4.13 -8.57
C PRO A 471 21.62 -3.83 -9.72
N CYS A 472 21.12 -3.68 -10.94
CA CYS A 472 21.91 -3.33 -12.13
C CYS A 472 21.08 -2.50 -13.12
N ALA A 473 20.50 -1.37 -12.68
CA ALA A 473 19.50 -0.62 -13.43
C ALA A 473 19.89 -0.39 -14.91
N PRO A 474 19.00 -0.65 -15.88
CA PRO A 474 17.58 -0.99 -15.71
C PRO A 474 17.30 -2.48 -15.41
N TRP A 475 18.34 -3.31 -15.38
CA TRP A 475 18.23 -4.74 -15.05
C TRP A 475 18.26 -4.97 -13.54
N HIS A 476 17.79 -6.12 -13.10
CA HIS A 476 18.26 -6.71 -11.85
C HIS A 476 18.62 -8.18 -12.07
N ILE A 477 19.56 -8.68 -11.29
CA ILE A 477 20.03 -10.06 -11.35
C ILE A 477 19.50 -10.82 -10.15
N ARG A 478 19.08 -12.06 -10.39
CA ARG A 478 18.68 -13.01 -9.35
C ARG A 478 19.58 -14.24 -9.45
N VAL A 479 20.09 -14.68 -8.31
CA VAL A 479 20.84 -15.92 -8.19
C VAL A 479 20.20 -16.76 -7.11
N HIS A 480 19.97 -18.04 -7.39
CA HIS A 480 19.41 -19.00 -6.47
C HIS A 480 20.34 -20.19 -6.34
N ARG A 481 20.80 -20.48 -5.13
CA ARG A 481 21.41 -21.77 -4.77
C ARG A 481 20.35 -22.63 -4.10
N ILE A 482 20.01 -23.74 -4.73
CA ILE A 482 18.90 -24.61 -4.34
C ILE A 482 19.47 -25.96 -3.96
N THR A 483 19.11 -26.46 -2.79
CA THR A 483 19.40 -27.84 -2.36
C THR A 483 18.09 -28.57 -2.12
N THR A 484 17.87 -29.69 -2.82
CA THR A 484 16.61 -30.46 -2.77
C THR A 484 16.89 -31.97 -2.74
N PRO A 485 16.14 -32.77 -1.96
CA PRO A 485 16.25 -34.23 -1.95
C PRO A 485 15.46 -34.91 -3.08
N ARG A 486 14.81 -34.14 -3.96
CA ARG A 486 13.93 -34.64 -5.02
C ARG A 486 14.00 -33.77 -6.27
N PRO A 487 13.69 -34.31 -7.46
CA PRO A 487 13.47 -33.49 -8.63
C PRO A 487 12.31 -32.53 -8.42
N LEU A 488 12.44 -31.29 -8.88
CA LEU A 488 11.39 -30.26 -8.79
C LEU A 488 11.24 -29.54 -10.12
N GLN A 489 10.00 -29.26 -10.52
CA GLN A 489 9.72 -28.32 -11.59
C GLN A 489 9.80 -26.90 -11.04
N THR A 490 10.30 -25.98 -11.85
CA THR A 490 10.48 -24.57 -11.48
C THR A 490 9.91 -23.64 -12.54
N ALA A 491 9.38 -22.51 -12.10
CA ALA A 491 8.97 -21.39 -12.94
C ALA A 491 9.39 -20.07 -12.28
N GLU A 492 10.20 -19.27 -12.97
CA GLU A 492 10.66 -17.97 -12.47
C GLU A 492 10.19 -16.85 -13.40
N GLY A 493 9.43 -15.89 -12.88
CA GLY A 493 8.84 -14.82 -13.68
C GLY A 493 9.58 -13.48 -13.61
N GLY A 494 9.59 -12.78 -14.74
CA GLY A 494 9.95 -11.36 -14.85
C GLY A 494 8.84 -10.44 -14.35
N PHE A 495 8.66 -9.27 -14.97
CA PHE A 495 7.54 -8.37 -14.70
C PHE A 495 6.34 -8.66 -15.60
N ALA A 496 5.14 -8.48 -15.06
CA ALA A 496 3.89 -8.60 -15.80
C ALA A 496 3.57 -7.29 -16.54
N ILE A 497 3.51 -7.33 -17.88
CA ILE A 497 3.10 -6.18 -18.70
C ILE A 497 1.70 -6.38 -19.28
N ALA A 498 1.02 -5.29 -19.62
CA ALA A 498 -0.33 -5.34 -20.19
C ALA A 498 -0.38 -6.15 -21.49
N ARG A 499 -1.38 -7.03 -21.61
CA ARG A 499 -1.65 -7.82 -22.81
C ARG A 499 -2.66 -7.10 -23.70
N ARG A 500 -2.33 -6.91 -24.97
CA ARG A 500 -3.21 -6.31 -25.97
C ARG A 500 -4.32 -7.27 -26.42
N ASP A 501 -5.35 -6.68 -27.01
CA ASP A 501 -6.38 -7.42 -27.71
C ASP A 501 -5.87 -7.99 -29.03
N LEU A 502 -6.59 -9.01 -29.54
CA LEU A 502 -6.32 -9.65 -30.82
C LEU A 502 -4.91 -10.24 -30.94
N ASP A 503 -4.28 -10.57 -29.81
CA ASP A 503 -2.90 -11.08 -29.74
C ASP A 503 -1.90 -10.21 -30.52
N ALA A 504 -2.07 -8.89 -30.50
CA ALA A 504 -1.23 -7.95 -31.24
C ALA A 504 0.21 -7.83 -30.68
N ASP A 505 0.49 -8.40 -29.51
CA ASP A 505 1.78 -8.39 -28.81
C ASP A 505 2.85 -9.22 -29.55
N LEU A 506 4.11 -8.76 -29.50
CA LEU A 506 5.23 -9.55 -29.99
C LEU A 506 5.78 -10.39 -28.85
N LEU A 507 5.72 -11.71 -28.99
CA LEU A 507 6.14 -12.68 -27.99
C LEU A 507 7.34 -13.46 -28.50
N SER A 508 8.37 -13.61 -27.68
CA SER A 508 9.53 -14.44 -27.96
C SER A 508 9.78 -15.42 -26.84
N SER A 509 10.02 -16.67 -27.20
CA SER A 509 10.30 -17.78 -26.28
C SER A 509 11.38 -18.64 -26.90
N GLY A 510 12.40 -18.98 -26.12
CA GLY A 510 13.54 -19.76 -26.59
C GLY A 510 14.33 -20.37 -25.43
N THR A 511 15.41 -21.06 -25.75
CA THR A 511 16.30 -21.63 -24.73
C THR A 511 16.93 -20.52 -23.90
N GLY A 512 16.68 -20.53 -22.59
CA GLY A 512 17.22 -19.57 -21.63
C GLY A 512 16.69 -18.14 -21.77
N THR A 513 15.65 -17.87 -22.56
CA THR A 513 15.23 -16.48 -22.81
C THR A 513 13.75 -16.36 -23.18
N ALA A 514 13.08 -15.36 -22.62
CA ALA A 514 11.74 -14.97 -23.01
C ALA A 514 11.54 -13.45 -22.87
N HIS A 515 10.79 -12.85 -23.79
CA HIS A 515 10.37 -11.46 -23.69
C HIS A 515 9.04 -11.20 -24.39
N ALA A 516 8.40 -10.12 -24.00
CA ALA A 516 7.16 -9.62 -24.57
C ALA A 516 7.27 -8.12 -24.88
N VAL A 517 6.74 -7.71 -26.03
CA VAL A 517 6.60 -6.31 -26.42
C VAL A 517 5.11 -5.97 -26.55
N GLY A 518 4.65 -5.15 -25.62
CA GLY A 518 3.29 -4.65 -25.51
C GLY A 518 3.04 -3.42 -26.38
N ALA A 519 2.06 -2.60 -25.99
CA ALA A 519 1.77 -1.32 -26.65
C ALA A 519 2.89 -0.30 -26.42
N ASP A 520 3.24 -0.08 -25.14
CA ASP A 520 4.21 0.92 -24.69
C ASP A 520 5.37 0.30 -23.90
N ASP A 521 5.28 -1.00 -23.61
CA ASP A 521 6.09 -1.67 -22.59
C ASP A 521 6.84 -2.86 -23.15
N PHE A 522 8.04 -3.06 -22.63
CA PHE A 522 8.88 -4.24 -22.83
C PHE A 522 9.07 -4.95 -21.48
N SER A 523 9.04 -6.28 -21.47
CA SER A 523 9.46 -7.09 -20.32
C SER A 523 10.23 -8.31 -20.83
N GLY A 524 11.33 -8.64 -20.16
CA GLY A 524 12.16 -9.78 -20.52
C GLY A 524 12.88 -10.41 -19.33
N ILE A 525 13.18 -11.70 -19.47
CA ILE A 525 13.98 -12.50 -18.55
C ILE A 525 14.91 -13.43 -19.33
N CYS A 526 16.20 -13.41 -18.99
CA CYS A 526 17.22 -14.25 -19.63
C CYS A 526 18.07 -14.98 -18.58
N ASP A 527 18.47 -16.20 -18.93
CA ASP A 527 19.35 -17.04 -18.14
C ASP A 527 20.80 -16.55 -18.25
N LEU A 528 21.51 -16.51 -17.12
CA LEU A 528 22.92 -16.08 -17.05
C LEU A 528 23.86 -17.26 -16.74
N GLY A 529 23.60 -18.43 -17.33
CA GLY A 529 24.41 -19.63 -17.09
C GLY A 529 23.99 -20.35 -15.81
N SER A 530 22.73 -20.78 -15.75
CA SER A 530 22.27 -21.73 -14.75
C SER A 530 22.96 -23.09 -14.92
N SER A 531 23.07 -23.86 -13.84
CA SER A 531 23.67 -25.21 -13.88
C SER A 531 22.78 -26.25 -14.57
N VAL A 532 21.54 -25.88 -14.92
CA VAL A 532 20.60 -26.66 -15.73
C VAL A 532 20.08 -25.82 -16.87
N ALA A 533 19.76 -26.45 -18.00
CA ALA A 533 19.12 -25.76 -19.12
C ALA A 533 17.71 -25.31 -18.72
N ARG A 534 17.36 -24.07 -19.07
CA ARG A 534 16.04 -23.49 -18.83
C ARG A 534 15.35 -23.17 -20.14
N THR A 535 14.03 -23.26 -20.17
CA THR A 535 13.21 -22.88 -21.32
C THR A 535 12.46 -21.60 -21.00
N GLY A 536 12.58 -20.61 -21.87
CA GLY A 536 11.79 -19.38 -21.79
C GLY A 536 10.38 -19.58 -22.32
N VAL A 537 9.40 -19.01 -21.63
CA VAL A 537 7.98 -18.99 -22.02
C VAL A 537 7.39 -17.63 -21.71
N VAL A 538 6.57 -17.07 -22.59
CA VAL A 538 5.73 -15.91 -22.24
C VAL A 538 4.37 -16.41 -21.74
N GLN A 539 4.18 -16.40 -20.42
CA GLN A 539 2.96 -16.84 -19.78
C GLN A 539 1.85 -15.81 -19.97
N LYS A 540 0.72 -16.24 -20.54
CA LYS A 540 -0.55 -15.49 -20.49
C LYS A 540 -1.16 -15.72 -19.11
N ALA A 541 -0.98 -14.78 -18.18
CA ALA A 541 -1.49 -14.92 -16.83
C ALA A 541 -3.04 -15.01 -16.81
N PRO A 542 -3.64 -15.70 -15.82
CA PRO A 542 -5.08 -15.71 -15.65
C PRO A 542 -5.62 -14.28 -15.53
N PRO A 543 -6.77 -13.96 -16.15
CA PRO A 543 -7.33 -12.62 -16.07
C PRO A 543 -7.59 -12.18 -14.63
N ASN A 544 -7.56 -10.87 -14.42
CA ASN A 544 -7.84 -10.19 -13.17
C ASN A 544 -6.86 -10.50 -12.01
N THR A 545 -5.70 -11.07 -12.29
CA THR A 545 -4.67 -11.39 -11.28
C THR A 545 -3.72 -10.23 -10.97
N ASN A 546 -3.48 -9.33 -11.93
CA ASN A 546 -2.60 -8.19 -11.76
C ASN A 546 -3.32 -6.98 -11.14
N LEU A 547 -2.60 -6.19 -10.33
CA LEU A 547 -3.19 -5.02 -9.64
C LEU A 547 -3.49 -3.84 -10.58
N MET A 548 -2.76 -3.74 -11.68
CA MET A 548 -2.77 -2.59 -12.58
C MET A 548 -3.74 -2.78 -13.75
N VAL A 549 -3.70 -3.95 -14.38
CA VAL A 549 -4.47 -4.25 -15.59
C VAL A 549 -5.04 -5.68 -15.57
N ALA A 550 -6.19 -5.87 -16.21
CA ALA A 550 -6.93 -7.13 -16.14
C ALA A 550 -6.30 -8.30 -16.92
N LYS A 551 -5.39 -8.05 -17.86
CA LYS A 551 -4.74 -9.09 -18.66
C LYS A 551 -3.26 -8.77 -18.82
N THR A 552 -2.41 -9.73 -18.49
CA THR A 552 -0.95 -9.55 -18.56
C THR A 552 -0.24 -10.69 -19.28
N LEU A 553 0.98 -10.37 -19.70
CA LEU A 553 2.00 -11.29 -20.19
C LEU A 553 3.17 -11.28 -19.20
N VAL A 554 3.63 -12.46 -18.80
CA VAL A 554 4.77 -12.63 -17.89
C VAL A 554 5.82 -13.50 -18.56
N PRO A 555 6.95 -12.93 -19.02
CA PRO A 555 8.10 -13.73 -19.41
C PRO A 555 8.60 -14.57 -18.23
N GLN A 556 8.85 -15.86 -18.47
CA GLN A 556 9.27 -16.81 -17.45
C GLN A 556 10.42 -17.68 -17.96
N LEU A 557 11.26 -18.16 -17.03
CA LEU A 557 12.19 -19.26 -17.26
C LEU A 557 11.74 -20.49 -16.46
N ARG A 558 11.58 -21.62 -17.16
CA ARG A 558 11.14 -22.90 -16.58
C ARG A 558 12.20 -23.98 -16.71
N ALA A 559 12.29 -24.87 -15.73
CA ALA A 559 13.19 -26.03 -15.76
C ALA A 559 12.74 -27.11 -14.78
N THR A 560 13.20 -28.34 -14.99
CA THR A 560 13.20 -29.38 -13.96
C THR A 560 14.60 -29.46 -13.36
N ILE A 561 14.72 -29.23 -12.06
CA ILE A 561 15.98 -29.35 -11.34
C ILE A 561 16.11 -30.77 -10.75
N PRO A 562 17.30 -31.39 -10.77
CA PRO A 562 17.52 -32.71 -10.18
C PRO A 562 17.59 -32.66 -8.65
N MET A 563 17.60 -33.84 -8.02
CA MET A 563 18.05 -33.98 -6.63
C MET A 563 19.50 -33.50 -6.48
N GLY A 564 19.81 -32.86 -5.37
CA GLY A 564 21.13 -32.32 -5.03
C GLY A 564 21.13 -30.80 -5.07
N GLU A 565 22.25 -30.23 -5.51
CA GLU A 565 22.44 -28.79 -5.63
C GLU A 565 22.20 -28.32 -7.07
N THR A 566 21.50 -27.18 -7.21
CA THR A 566 21.30 -26.50 -8.50
C THR A 566 21.49 -25.00 -8.30
N ILE A 567 22.18 -24.36 -9.24
CA ILE A 567 22.31 -22.90 -9.29
C ILE A 567 21.49 -22.35 -10.45
N LEU A 568 20.52 -21.49 -10.14
CA LEU A 568 19.77 -20.74 -11.15
C LEU A 568 20.24 -19.28 -11.15
N ARG A 569 20.44 -18.70 -12.34
CA ARG A 569 20.83 -17.31 -12.52
C ARG A 569 19.99 -16.67 -13.61
N CYS A 570 19.42 -15.50 -13.36
CA CYS A 570 18.73 -14.74 -14.40
C CYS A 570 18.97 -13.23 -14.28
N ALA A 571 18.83 -12.52 -15.40
CA ALA A 571 18.62 -11.09 -15.44
C ALA A 571 17.19 -10.79 -15.90
N VAL A 572 16.58 -9.78 -15.30
CA VAL A 572 15.21 -9.34 -15.61
C VAL A 572 15.23 -7.85 -15.89
N VAL A 573 14.45 -7.41 -16.87
CA VAL A 573 14.25 -6.00 -17.20
C VAL A 573 12.81 -5.77 -17.63
N ALA A 574 12.25 -4.62 -17.28
CA ALA A 574 11.04 -4.11 -17.90
C ALA A 574 11.13 -2.59 -18.01
N LEU A 575 10.65 -2.05 -19.13
CA LEU A 575 10.78 -0.65 -19.49
C LEU A 575 9.54 -0.17 -20.23
N ARG A 576 9.16 1.09 -20.02
CA ARG A 576 8.23 1.82 -20.89
C ARG A 576 8.94 2.25 -22.19
N ASP A 577 9.41 1.25 -22.92
CA ASP A 577 10.18 1.44 -24.14
C ASP A 577 10.12 0.16 -24.98
N THR A 578 9.33 0.14 -26.04
CA THR A 578 9.25 -1.02 -26.93
C THR A 578 10.54 -1.20 -27.75
N GLY A 579 11.36 -0.15 -27.90
CA GLY A 579 12.68 -0.21 -28.52
C GLY A 579 13.70 -1.02 -27.72
N ALA A 580 13.41 -1.28 -26.42
CA ALA A 580 14.26 -2.05 -25.52
C ALA A 580 14.67 -3.42 -26.08
N VAL A 581 13.84 -4.03 -26.93
CA VAL A 581 14.11 -5.31 -27.60
C VAL A 581 15.35 -5.28 -28.50
N SER A 582 15.67 -4.12 -29.06
CA SER A 582 16.74 -3.92 -30.05
C SER A 582 18.00 -3.27 -29.47
N ASP A 583 17.98 -2.81 -28.21
CA ASP A 583 19.13 -2.21 -27.55
C ASP A 583 19.44 -2.88 -26.19
N THR A 584 18.69 -2.54 -25.15
CA THR A 584 18.88 -2.93 -23.75
C THR A 584 18.86 -4.44 -23.62
N TRP A 585 17.92 -5.10 -24.29
CA TRP A 585 17.75 -6.55 -24.27
C TRP A 585 18.96 -7.31 -24.85
N LEU A 586 19.68 -6.72 -25.81
CA LEU A 586 20.85 -7.32 -26.43
C LEU A 586 22.11 -7.22 -25.55
N MET A 587 22.04 -6.48 -24.45
CA MET A 587 23.15 -6.23 -23.52
C MET A 587 22.77 -6.64 -22.09
N PRO A 588 22.48 -7.94 -21.84
CA PRO A 588 22.27 -8.40 -20.47
C PRO A 588 23.55 -8.25 -19.64
N PRO A 589 23.44 -8.02 -18.33
CA PRO A 589 24.62 -7.95 -17.46
C PRO A 589 25.33 -9.30 -17.37
N GLY A 590 26.62 -9.27 -17.02
CA GLY A 590 27.43 -10.48 -16.83
C GLY A 590 26.95 -11.33 -15.65
N ALA A 591 27.17 -12.64 -15.74
CA ALA A 591 26.86 -13.57 -14.66
C ALA A 591 27.70 -13.26 -13.40
N PRO A 592 27.08 -13.08 -12.23
CA PRO A 592 27.82 -12.85 -11.00
C PRO A 592 28.53 -14.12 -10.52
N ASP A 593 29.72 -13.94 -9.94
CA ASP A 593 30.50 -15.00 -9.32
C ASP A 593 29.85 -15.47 -8.00
N LEU A 594 29.60 -16.77 -7.89
CA LEU A 594 28.96 -17.35 -6.71
C LEU A 594 29.84 -17.26 -5.46
N ASP A 595 31.17 -17.40 -5.59
CA ASP A 595 32.08 -17.35 -4.45
C ASP A 595 32.12 -15.93 -3.85
N VAL A 596 32.05 -14.91 -4.70
CA VAL A 596 31.90 -13.51 -4.27
C VAL A 596 30.58 -13.30 -3.53
N LEU A 597 29.47 -13.85 -4.05
CA LEU A 597 28.16 -13.77 -3.41
C LEU A 597 28.11 -14.48 -2.05
N LEU A 598 28.77 -15.63 -1.93
CA LEU A 598 28.89 -16.37 -0.68
C LEU A 598 29.73 -15.59 0.34
N ALA A 599 30.82 -14.95 -0.08
CA ALA A 599 31.62 -14.09 0.78
C ALA A 599 30.83 -12.85 1.27
N MET A 600 30.03 -12.22 0.41
CA MET A 600 29.16 -11.09 0.78
C MET A 600 28.17 -11.44 1.89
N LYS A 601 27.68 -12.68 1.93
CA LYS A 601 26.73 -13.14 2.95
C LYS A 601 27.28 -13.05 4.38
N ALA A 602 28.58 -13.28 4.54
CA ALA A 602 29.22 -13.23 5.85
C ALA A 602 29.30 -11.79 6.40
N GLY A 603 29.45 -10.78 5.54
CA GLY A 603 29.58 -9.36 5.92
C GLY A 603 28.27 -8.55 5.90
N GLY A 604 27.17 -9.10 5.37
CA GLY A 604 25.89 -8.40 5.26
C GLY A 604 25.20 -8.19 6.61
N ALA A 605 24.63 -7.01 6.82
CA ALA A 605 23.84 -6.70 8.01
C ALA A 605 22.44 -7.30 7.90
N THR A 606 21.90 -7.82 9.00
CA THR A 606 20.51 -8.29 9.06
C THR A 606 19.55 -7.13 8.74
N VAL A 607 18.57 -7.40 7.88
CA VAL A 607 17.45 -6.50 7.58
C VAL A 607 16.63 -6.29 8.84
N SER A 608 16.33 -5.04 9.22
CA SER A 608 15.67 -4.78 10.52
C SER A 608 14.27 -5.37 10.63
N ALA A 609 13.55 -5.54 9.52
CA ALA A 609 12.25 -6.22 9.52
C ALA A 609 12.33 -7.65 10.10
N MET A 610 13.49 -8.33 10.01
CA MET A 610 13.70 -9.67 10.58
C MET A 610 13.79 -9.67 12.11
N ASP A 611 14.20 -8.54 12.70
CA ASP A 611 14.39 -8.38 14.15
C ASP A 611 13.05 -8.19 14.89
N ALA A 612 11.93 -8.07 14.17
CA ALA A 612 10.63 -8.11 14.80
C ALA A 612 10.47 -9.46 15.53
N PRO A 613 9.98 -9.48 16.78
CA PRO A 613 9.94 -10.68 17.63
C PRO A 613 9.05 -11.82 17.09
N GLY A 614 8.43 -11.64 15.91
CA GLY A 614 7.46 -12.54 15.31
C GLY A 614 6.16 -12.55 16.12
N HIS A 615 5.10 -13.11 15.53
CA HIS A 615 4.02 -13.61 16.36
C HIS A 615 4.52 -14.87 17.07
N LYS A 616 4.42 -14.91 18.40
CA LYS A 616 4.21 -16.22 19.04
C LYS A 616 2.86 -16.73 18.49
N PRO A 617 2.81 -17.98 18.00
CA PRO A 617 1.61 -18.55 17.38
C PRO A 617 0.38 -18.46 18.28
#